data_AF-A0A9D4YRN8-F1
#
_entry.id   AF-A0A9D4YRN8-F1
#
_cell.length_a   1.000
_cell.length_b   1.000
_cell.length_c   1.000
_cell.angle_alpha   90.00
_cell.angle_beta   90.00
_cell.angle_gamma   90.00
#
_symmetry.space_group_name_H-M   'P 1'
#
loop_
_entity.id
_entity.type
_entity.pdbx_description
1 polymer ?
#
loop_
_entity_poly.entity_id
_entity_poly.type
_entity_poly.pdbx_seq_one_letter_code
_entity_poly.pdbx_strand_id
1 'polypeptide(L)'
;MPSGPCGAWPVPSAGLTLSRYHGSTSRHLVEQLVDSLLASQPSSAGHLISTILDVSRDHKPLFITKNLARTCLTAFSWSCKVAHQVLVNRGDLKPDKIRDLVEAQTNLLLSVSSACDATLNKKLKRKINYLWKQVTSTFCPGYQRHIAHSELSRSLM
;
A
#
# COMPACT_ATOMS: atom_id res chain seq x y z
N MET A 1 39.79 -21.98 29.37
CA MET A 1 38.49 -22.03 28.67
C MET A 1 37.83 -20.67 28.76
N PRO A 2 37.70 -19.91 27.67
CA PRO A 2 36.89 -18.70 27.65
C PRO A 2 35.53 -18.99 27.02
N SER A 3 34.49 -18.89 27.84
CA SER A 3 33.10 -18.82 27.42
C SER A 3 32.83 -17.45 26.79
N GLY A 4 32.84 -17.40 25.45
CA GLY A 4 32.42 -16.22 24.69
C GLY A 4 30.91 -16.08 24.67
N PRO A 5 30.35 -14.85 24.74
CA PRO A 5 28.92 -14.64 24.65
C PRO A 5 28.44 -15.01 23.23
N CYS A 6 27.41 -15.86 23.18
CA CYS A 6 26.70 -16.18 21.94
C CYS A 6 26.25 -14.87 21.28
N GLY A 7 26.88 -14.57 20.13
CA GLY A 7 26.50 -13.44 19.30
C GLY A 7 25.03 -13.51 18.96
N ALA A 8 24.27 -12.55 19.49
CA ALA A 8 22.97 -12.22 18.98
C ALA A 8 23.15 -11.82 17.52
N TRP A 9 22.78 -12.72 16.61
CA TRP A 9 22.65 -12.38 15.20
C TRP A 9 21.67 -11.21 15.12
N PRO A 10 22.02 -10.08 14.48
CA PRO A 10 21.03 -9.06 14.18
C PRO A 10 19.96 -9.73 13.33
N VAL A 11 18.77 -9.90 13.91
CA VAL A 11 17.58 -10.30 13.16
C VAL A 11 17.46 -9.25 12.06
N PRO A 12 17.56 -9.62 10.77
CA PRO A 12 17.39 -8.65 9.71
C PRO A 12 15.99 -8.08 9.90
N SER A 13 15.91 -6.78 10.20
CA SER A 13 14.67 -6.01 10.14
C SER A 13 13.91 -6.46 8.89
N ALA A 14 12.61 -6.67 8.99
CA ALA A 14 11.75 -7.24 7.96
C ALA A 14 11.69 -6.45 6.62
N GLY A 15 12.65 -5.55 6.34
CA GLY A 15 12.79 -4.71 5.16
C GLY A 15 13.31 -5.39 3.89
N LEU A 16 13.38 -6.72 3.81
CA LEU A 16 13.92 -7.42 2.62
C LEU A 16 13.10 -8.60 2.12
N THR A 17 11.78 -8.63 2.25
CA THR A 17 10.96 -9.66 1.58
C THR A 17 10.36 -9.17 0.26
N LEU A 18 9.97 -7.90 0.15
CA LEU A 18 9.30 -7.37 -1.05
C LEU A 18 10.19 -7.40 -2.29
N SER A 19 11.47 -7.03 -2.14
CA SER A 19 12.47 -7.05 -3.22
C SER A 19 12.77 -8.45 -3.75
N ARG A 20 12.49 -9.51 -2.97
CA ARG A 20 12.70 -10.91 -3.39
C ARG A 20 11.60 -11.40 -4.33
N TYR A 21 10.43 -10.77 -4.32
CA TYR A 21 9.30 -11.12 -5.17
C TYR A 21 9.31 -10.31 -6.46
N HIS A 22 10.32 -10.51 -7.31
CA HIS A 22 10.43 -9.82 -8.60
C HIS A 22 9.34 -10.25 -9.62
N GLY A 23 8.92 -11.52 -9.56
CA GLY A 23 7.97 -12.10 -10.50
C GLY A 23 6.56 -11.51 -10.41
N SER A 24 5.84 -11.50 -11.53
CA SER A 24 4.39 -11.21 -11.53
C SER A 24 3.63 -12.25 -10.71
N THR A 25 3.94 -13.54 -10.91
CA THR A 25 3.32 -14.66 -10.19
C THR A 25 3.55 -14.58 -8.69
N SER A 26 4.79 -14.35 -8.26
CA SER A 26 5.13 -14.24 -6.84
C SER A 26 4.41 -13.07 -6.17
N ARG A 27 4.33 -11.91 -6.84
CA ARG A 27 3.59 -10.75 -6.31
C ARG A 27 2.10 -11.03 -6.21
N HIS A 28 1.54 -11.75 -7.17
CA HIS A 28 0.13 -12.15 -7.12
C HIS A 28 -0.16 -13.12 -5.97
N LEU A 29 0.72 -14.10 -5.73
CA LEU A 29 0.60 -15.00 -4.59
C LEU A 29 0.65 -14.26 -3.26
N VAL A 30 1.55 -13.28 -3.11
CA VAL A 30 1.60 -12.46 -1.89
C VAL A 30 0.35 -11.57 -1.77
N GLU A 31 -0.19 -11.04 -2.87
CA GLU A 31 -1.47 -10.33 -2.85
C GLU A 31 -2.62 -11.22 -2.37
N GLN A 32 -2.69 -12.47 -2.83
CA GLN A 32 -3.68 -13.45 -2.37
C GLN A 32 -3.49 -13.84 -0.90
N LEU A 33 -2.23 -13.95 -0.45
CA LEU A 33 -1.91 -14.19 0.95
C LEU A 33 -2.40 -13.02 1.83
N VAL A 34 -2.15 -11.78 1.41
CA VAL A 34 -2.64 -10.58 2.11
C VAL A 34 -4.16 -10.57 2.19
N ASP A 35 -4.87 -10.87 1.10
CA ASP A 35 -6.33 -10.97 1.10
C ASP A 35 -6.83 -12.05 2.08
N SER A 36 -6.26 -13.26 1.99
CA SER A 36 -6.64 -14.39 2.84
C SER A 36 -6.35 -14.12 4.32
N LEU A 37 -5.24 -13.44 4.61
CA LEU A 37 -4.85 -13.06 5.96
C LEU A 37 -5.78 -11.99 6.54
N LEU A 38 -6.14 -10.98 5.75
CA LEU A 38 -7.08 -9.93 6.19
C LEU A 38 -8.50 -10.48 6.40
N ALA A 39 -8.91 -11.47 5.61
CA ALA A 39 -10.20 -12.14 5.75
C ALA A 39 -10.25 -13.06 6.97
N SER A 40 -9.19 -13.82 7.24
CA SER A 40 -9.14 -14.78 8.35
C SER A 40 -8.78 -14.16 9.70
N GLN A 41 -7.94 -13.12 9.69
CA GLN A 41 -7.38 -12.49 10.90
C GLN A 41 -7.41 -10.96 10.73
N PRO A 42 -8.54 -10.27 10.98
CA PRO A 42 -8.64 -8.82 10.82
C PRO A 42 -7.64 -8.03 11.68
N SER A 43 -7.22 -8.58 12.82
CA SER A 43 -6.19 -8.03 13.72
C SER A 43 -4.82 -7.88 13.04
N SER A 44 -4.57 -8.62 11.96
CA SER A 44 -3.32 -8.55 11.18
C SER A 44 -3.15 -7.22 10.42
N ALA A 45 -4.24 -6.47 10.21
CA ALA A 45 -4.23 -5.19 9.52
C ALA A 45 -3.23 -4.20 10.13
N GLY A 46 -3.15 -4.12 11.47
CA GLY A 46 -2.22 -3.23 12.16
C GLY A 46 -0.75 -3.57 11.89
N HIS A 47 -0.41 -4.87 11.84
CA HIS A 47 0.93 -5.34 11.53
C HIS A 47 1.31 -5.11 10.06
N LEU A 48 0.34 -5.34 9.15
CA LEU A 48 0.52 -5.03 7.73
C LEU A 48 0.73 -3.54 7.51
N ILE A 49 0.01 -2.67 8.21
CA ILE A 49 0.21 -1.21 8.15
C ILE A 49 1.62 -0.84 8.58
N SER A 50 2.09 -1.37 9.72
CA SER A 50 3.47 -1.13 10.17
C SER A 50 4.49 -1.59 9.12
N THR A 51 4.31 -2.77 8.53
CA THR A 51 5.21 -3.28 7.49
C THR A 51 5.21 -2.38 6.24
N ILE A 52 4.04 -1.94 5.79
CA ILE A 52 3.90 -1.05 4.63
C ILE A 52 4.52 0.33 4.93
N LEU A 53 4.34 0.83 6.15
CA LEU A 53 4.92 2.09 6.59
C LEU A 53 6.45 2.04 6.60
N ASP A 54 7.03 0.97 7.13
CA ASP A 54 8.48 0.73 7.12
C ASP A 54 9.00 0.71 5.68
N VAL A 55 8.36 -0.06 4.79
CA VAL A 55 8.70 -0.07 3.35
C VAL A 55 8.59 1.33 2.75
N SER A 56 7.57 2.11 3.11
CA SER A 56 7.40 3.46 2.57
C SER A 56 8.48 4.44 3.03
N ARG A 57 9.02 4.24 4.25
CA ARG A 57 10.06 5.07 4.86
C ARG A 57 11.44 4.72 4.35
N ASP A 58 11.74 3.42 4.23
CA ASP A 58 13.00 2.91 3.68
C ASP A 58 13.22 3.37 2.23
N HIS A 59 12.13 3.58 1.50
CA HIS A 59 12.16 3.94 0.09
C HIS A 59 11.81 5.41 -0.17
N LYS A 60 11.95 6.30 0.82
CA LYS A 60 11.76 7.75 0.67
C LYS A 60 12.89 8.32 -0.21
N PRO A 61 12.70 8.58 -1.51
CA PRO A 61 13.82 8.55 -2.45
C PRO A 61 14.20 9.93 -2.98
N LEU A 62 15.52 10.18 -2.98
CA LEU A 62 16.18 11.22 -3.78
C LEU A 62 16.37 10.78 -5.25
N PHE A 63 16.36 9.47 -5.54
CA PHE A 63 16.46 8.90 -6.89
C PHE A 63 15.57 7.66 -7.06
N ILE A 64 14.49 7.78 -7.84
CA ILE A 64 13.61 6.65 -8.16
C ILE A 64 14.09 5.90 -9.39
N THR A 65 14.27 4.59 -9.25
CA THR A 65 14.42 3.67 -10.38
C THR A 65 13.09 3.02 -10.74
N LYS A 66 12.94 2.52 -11.97
CA LYS A 66 11.74 1.79 -12.42
C LYS A 66 11.45 0.54 -11.59
N ASN A 67 12.47 -0.15 -11.11
CA ASN A 67 12.31 -1.32 -10.24
C ASN A 67 11.84 -0.93 -8.84
N LEU A 68 12.36 0.16 -8.31
CA LEU A 68 11.87 0.72 -7.06
C LEU A 68 10.40 1.16 -7.19
N ALA A 69 10.05 1.87 -8.26
CA ALA A 69 8.67 2.27 -8.53
C ALA A 69 7.71 1.07 -8.64
N ARG A 70 8.15 -0.06 -9.20
CA ARG A 70 7.36 -1.30 -9.20
C ARG A 70 7.15 -1.86 -7.80
N THR A 71 8.19 -1.82 -6.97
CA THR A 71 8.15 -2.26 -5.56
C THR A 71 7.18 -1.39 -4.76
N CYS A 72 7.29 -0.06 -4.90
CA CYS A 72 6.38 0.89 -4.27
C CYS A 72 4.94 0.71 -4.76
N LEU A 73 4.72 0.43 -6.06
CA LEU A 73 3.38 0.14 -6.59
C LEU A 73 2.79 -1.16 -6.02
N THR A 74 3.62 -2.16 -5.75
CA THR A 74 3.19 -3.41 -5.09
C THR A 74 2.84 -3.16 -3.62
N ALA A 75 3.68 -2.46 -2.87
CA ALA A 75 3.38 -2.06 -1.49
C ALA A 75 2.10 -1.19 -1.43
N PHE A 76 1.92 -0.29 -2.41
CA PHE A 76 0.72 0.51 -2.54
C PHE A 76 -0.51 -0.37 -2.78
N SER A 77 -0.41 -1.40 -3.64
CA SER A 77 -1.48 -2.37 -3.85
C SER A 77 -1.93 -3.04 -2.54
N TRP A 78 -0.98 -3.42 -1.68
CA TRP A 78 -1.28 -4.02 -0.38
C TRP A 78 -1.95 -3.01 0.56
N SER A 79 -1.47 -1.76 0.57
CA SER A 79 -2.11 -0.69 1.35
C SER A 79 -3.55 -0.43 0.94
N CYS A 80 -3.91 -0.58 -0.35
CA CYS A 80 -5.30 -0.47 -0.80
C CYS A 80 -6.17 -1.60 -0.26
N LYS A 81 -5.65 -2.82 -0.18
CA LYS A 81 -6.36 -3.98 0.39
C LYS A 81 -6.61 -3.79 1.88
N VAL A 82 -5.60 -3.35 2.62
CA VAL A 82 -5.74 -3.04 4.05
C VAL A 82 -6.73 -1.89 4.25
N ALA A 83 -6.63 -0.82 3.45
CA ALA A 83 -7.56 0.30 3.52
C ALA A 83 -9.01 -0.12 3.22
N HIS A 84 -9.22 -1.00 2.25
CA HIS A 84 -10.54 -1.57 1.99
C HIS A 84 -11.07 -2.31 3.23
N GLN A 85 -10.27 -3.18 3.83
CA GLN A 85 -10.70 -3.92 5.02
C GLN A 85 -11.03 -3.01 6.22
N VAL A 86 -10.22 -1.97 6.44
CA VAL A 86 -10.39 -1.09 7.59
C VAL A 86 -11.50 -0.07 7.37
N LEU A 87 -11.53 0.58 6.20
CA LEU A 87 -12.43 1.70 5.93
C LEU A 87 -13.79 1.24 5.38
N VAL A 88 -13.83 0.22 4.52
CA VAL A 88 -15.08 -0.25 3.89
C VAL A 88 -15.74 -1.34 4.74
N ASN A 89 -14.96 -2.33 5.17
CA ASN A 89 -15.47 -3.45 5.97
C ASN A 89 -15.53 -3.15 7.48
N ARG A 90 -15.33 -1.89 7.88
CA ARG A 90 -15.41 -1.39 9.27
C ARG A 90 -14.52 -2.18 10.25
N GLY A 91 -13.28 -2.46 9.85
CA GLY A 91 -12.30 -3.03 10.76
C GLY A 91 -12.05 -2.11 11.96
N ASP A 92 -12.00 -2.68 13.16
CA ASP A 92 -11.69 -1.92 14.38
C ASP A 92 -10.19 -1.62 14.42
N LEU A 93 -9.83 -0.39 14.06
CA LEU A 93 -8.46 0.06 13.98
C LEU A 93 -8.29 1.41 14.67
N LYS A 94 -7.25 1.51 15.51
CA LYS A 94 -6.96 2.74 16.24
C LYS A 94 -6.66 3.91 15.28
N PRO A 95 -7.08 5.15 15.60
CA PRO A 95 -6.84 6.32 14.75
C PRO A 95 -5.38 6.52 14.34
N ASP A 96 -4.42 6.23 15.23
CA ASP A 96 -2.99 6.31 14.93
C ASP A 96 -2.58 5.37 13.78
N LYS A 97 -3.18 4.18 13.71
CA LYS A 97 -2.89 3.22 12.63
C LYS A 97 -3.52 3.62 11.30
N ILE A 98 -4.65 4.33 11.34
CA ILE A 98 -5.23 4.93 10.15
C ILE A 98 -4.30 6.03 9.62
N ARG A 99 -3.76 6.88 10.52
CA ARG A 99 -2.76 7.89 10.15
C ARG A 99 -1.52 7.26 9.53
N ASP A 100 -0.98 6.20 10.15
CA ASP A 100 0.17 5.44 9.64
C ASP A 100 -0.09 4.90 8.21
N LEU A 101 -1.30 4.39 7.96
CA LEU A 101 -1.70 3.88 6.64
C LEU A 101 -1.77 4.99 5.59
N VAL A 102 -2.35 6.15 5.93
CA VAL A 102 -2.44 7.31 5.02
C VAL A 102 -1.05 7.88 4.73
N GLU A 103 -0.18 7.97 5.74
CA GLU A 103 1.22 8.38 5.57
C GLU A 103 1.94 7.44 4.60
N ALA A 104 1.83 6.12 4.83
CA ALA A 104 2.45 5.13 3.98
C ALA A 104 1.94 5.19 2.53
N GLN A 105 0.62 5.33 2.33
CA GLN A 105 0.02 5.51 1.01
C GLN A 105 0.55 6.76 0.30
N THR A 106 0.70 7.87 1.01
CA THR A 106 1.22 9.13 0.48
C THR A 106 2.66 8.97 0.02
N ASN A 107 3.53 8.41 0.87
CA ASN A 107 4.95 8.17 0.55
C ASN A 107 5.11 7.26 -0.68
N LEU A 108 4.34 6.17 -0.74
CA LEU A 108 4.38 5.22 -1.85
C LEU A 108 3.86 5.85 -3.15
N LEU A 109 2.77 6.62 -3.07
CA LEU A 109 2.20 7.35 -4.20
C LEU A 109 3.20 8.35 -4.79
N LEU A 110 3.85 9.14 -3.94
CA LEU A 110 4.89 10.08 -4.35
C LEU A 110 6.05 9.34 -5.03
N SER A 111 6.50 8.24 -4.44
CA SER A 111 7.60 7.40 -4.95
C SER A 111 7.31 6.79 -6.33
N VAL A 112 6.08 6.30 -6.56
CA VAL A 112 5.70 5.79 -7.88
C VAL A 112 5.57 6.92 -8.89
N SER A 113 5.01 8.06 -8.48
CA SER A 113 4.76 9.21 -9.36
C SER A 113 6.05 9.83 -9.88
N SER A 114 7.06 9.94 -9.02
CA SER A 114 8.38 10.50 -9.38
C SER A 114 9.22 9.58 -10.27
N ALA A 115 8.78 8.35 -10.53
CA ALA A 115 9.39 7.48 -11.54
C ALA A 115 9.15 7.95 -12.98
N CYS A 116 8.21 8.87 -13.19
CA CYS A 116 7.79 9.38 -14.51
C CYS A 116 7.40 8.30 -15.54
N ASP A 117 7.09 7.07 -15.09
CA ASP A 117 6.65 5.97 -15.95
C ASP A 117 5.12 6.02 -16.13
N ALA A 118 4.68 6.37 -17.34
CA ALA A 118 3.25 6.52 -17.66
C ALA A 118 2.44 5.23 -17.41
N THR A 119 3.04 4.05 -17.58
CA THR A 119 2.35 2.77 -17.38
C THR A 119 2.13 2.51 -15.90
N LEU A 120 3.15 2.74 -15.07
CA LEU A 120 3.04 2.61 -13.61
C LEU A 120 2.05 3.64 -13.04
N ASN A 121 2.12 4.89 -13.51
CA ASN A 121 1.21 5.95 -13.09
C ASN A 121 -0.24 5.65 -13.48
N LYS A 122 -0.49 5.08 -14.66
CA LYS A 122 -1.84 4.63 -15.05
C LYS A 122 -2.35 3.52 -14.12
N LYS A 123 -1.51 2.56 -13.73
CA LYS A 123 -1.87 1.51 -12.78
C LYS A 123 -2.15 2.06 -11.39
N LEU A 124 -1.32 2.99 -10.92
CA LEU A 124 -1.48 3.68 -9.64
C LEU A 124 -2.82 4.42 -9.58
N LYS A 125 -3.11 5.27 -10.59
CA LYS A 125 -4.37 6.01 -10.69
C LYS A 125 -5.59 5.09 -10.65
N ARG A 126 -5.57 3.97 -11.39
CA ARG A 126 -6.66 2.98 -11.36
C ARG A 126 -6.90 2.42 -9.95
N LYS A 127 -5.84 2.09 -9.21
CA LYS A 127 -5.94 1.54 -7.85
C LYS A 127 -6.48 2.58 -6.86
N ILE A 128 -5.98 3.82 -6.92
CA ILE A 128 -6.46 4.94 -6.10
C ILE A 128 -7.94 5.18 -6.35
N ASN A 129 -8.33 5.36 -7.62
CA ASN A 129 -9.73 5.65 -7.97
C ASN A 129 -10.65 4.51 -7.54
N TYR A 130 -10.22 3.25 -7.69
CA TYR A 130 -10.99 2.10 -7.24
C TYR A 130 -11.19 2.06 -5.73
N LEU A 131 -10.14 2.33 -4.94
CA LEU A 131 -10.24 2.39 -3.48
C LEU A 131 -11.18 3.52 -3.04
N TRP A 132 -10.93 4.75 -3.50
CA TRP A 132 -11.70 5.91 -3.05
C TRP A 132 -13.14 5.89 -3.53
N LYS A 133 -13.43 5.32 -4.70
CA LYS A 133 -14.82 5.12 -5.15
C LYS A 133 -15.60 4.23 -4.18
N GLN A 134 -14.96 3.19 -3.64
CA GLN A 134 -15.59 2.31 -2.66
C GLN A 134 -15.77 3.00 -1.32
N VAL A 135 -14.73 3.67 -0.81
CA VAL A 135 -14.82 4.46 0.43
C VAL A 135 -15.95 5.49 0.32
N THR A 136 -15.99 6.30 -0.75
CA THR A 136 -17.05 7.31 -0.94
C THR A 136 -18.44 6.67 -1.01
N SER A 137 -18.59 5.52 -1.67
CA SER A 137 -19.87 4.79 -1.74
C SER A 137 -20.34 4.31 -0.36
N THR A 138 -19.40 3.97 0.55
CA THR A 138 -19.71 3.49 1.90
C THR A 138 -20.00 4.63 2.88
N PHE A 139 -19.28 5.74 2.78
CA PHE A 139 -19.42 6.86 3.74
C PHE A 139 -20.41 7.93 3.29
N CYS A 140 -20.64 8.12 1.98
CA CYS A 140 -21.53 9.14 1.44
C CYS A 140 -22.27 8.64 0.19
N PRO A 141 -23.32 7.81 0.35
CA PRO A 141 -24.10 7.29 -0.78
C PRO A 141 -24.76 8.38 -1.66
N GLY A 142 -24.84 9.63 -1.18
CA GLY A 142 -25.36 10.78 -1.92
C GLY A 142 -24.35 11.57 -2.78
N TYR A 143 -23.03 11.37 -2.60
CA TYR A 143 -22.00 12.22 -3.25
C TYR A 143 -21.59 11.77 -4.67
N GLN A 144 -22.04 10.58 -5.10
CA GLN A 144 -21.68 9.99 -6.40
C GLN A 144 -22.20 10.78 -7.61
N ARG A 145 -23.22 11.63 -7.46
CA ARG A 145 -23.72 12.46 -8.58
C ARG A 145 -22.80 13.62 -8.94
N HIS A 146 -21.98 14.12 -8.01
CA HIS A 146 -21.16 15.32 -8.27
C HIS A 146 -19.80 15.02 -8.90
N ILE A 147 -19.20 13.85 -8.63
CA ILE A 147 -17.88 13.48 -9.20
C ILE A 147 -18.01 13.01 -10.66
N ALA A 148 -19.11 12.35 -11.03
CA ALA A 148 -19.34 11.97 -12.43
C ALA A 148 -19.48 13.20 -13.34
N HIS A 149 -19.94 14.33 -12.80
CA HIS A 149 -20.12 15.57 -13.56
C HIS A 149 -18.82 16.36 -13.73
N SER A 150 -17.85 16.23 -12.81
CA SER A 150 -16.58 16.98 -12.88
C SER A 150 -15.50 16.30 -13.74
N GLU A 151 -15.58 14.98 -13.96
CA GLU A 151 -14.69 14.29 -14.91
C GLU A 151 -15.15 14.42 -16.38
N LEU A 152 -16.45 14.58 -16.65
CA LEU A 152 -16.94 14.83 -18.02
C LEU A 152 -16.60 16.23 -18.54
N SER A 153 -16.51 17.24 -17.66
CA SER A 153 -16.13 18.61 -18.06
C SER A 153 -14.62 18.79 -18.30
N ARG A 154 -13.76 17.88 -17.80
CA ARG A 154 -12.29 17.93 -18.02
C ARG A 154 -11.81 17.13 -19.22
N SER A 155 -12.67 16.36 -19.89
CA SER A 155 -12.34 15.60 -21.10
C SER A 155 -12.84 16.26 -22.40
N LEU A 156 -13.44 17.46 -22.30
CA LEU A 156 -13.92 18.28 -23.42
C LEU A 156 -13.27 19.69 -23.45
N MET A 157 -12.12 19.85 -22.80
CA MET A 157 -11.23 21.00 -22.97
C MET A 157 -9.81 20.52 -23.25
#